data_AF-A0A6B2G617-F1
#
_entry.id   AF-A0A6B2G617-F1
#
_cell.length_a   1.000
_cell.length_b   1.000
_cell.length_c   1.000
_cell.angle_alpha   90.00
_cell.angle_beta   90.00
_cell.angle_gamma   90.00
#
_symmetry.space_group_name_H-M   'P 1'
#
loop_
_entity.id
_entity.type
_entity.pdbx_description
1 polymer ?
#
loop_
_entity_poly.entity_id
_entity_poly.type
_entity_poly.pdbx_seq_one_letter_code
_entity_poly.pdbx_strand_id
1 'polypeptide(L)'
;LGKLSSSKMWKIYILIENGEKRSFSFHPTTTIGTLLVQLVSKLASDENWSEYSLCYPEKDKWLINTRDSLEQCGLSNGASLNFTRTCIPVYVILPNLRVIQHSIDTCGNVMDVLKELCESIKITHFEEMGFLIIRSSNLEN
;
A
#
# COMPACT_ATOMS: atom_id res chain seq x y z
N LEU A 1 19.17 28.85 18.94
CA LEU A 1 19.11 29.15 17.49
C LEU A 1 20.01 28.16 16.77
N GLY A 2 19.46 26.98 16.45
CA GLY A 2 20.22 25.86 15.87
C GLY A 2 20.44 26.06 14.38
N LYS A 3 21.70 25.90 13.95
CA LYS A 3 22.20 26.01 12.58
C LYS A 3 21.28 25.28 11.59
N LEU A 4 20.77 25.98 10.56
CA LEU A 4 20.29 25.35 9.33
C LEU A 4 21.49 24.65 8.68
N SER A 5 21.66 23.38 9.02
CA SER A 5 22.56 22.48 8.31
C SER A 5 22.20 22.53 6.84
N SER A 6 23.17 22.77 5.96
CA SER A 6 23.04 22.54 4.51
C SER A 6 22.47 21.14 4.32
N SER A 7 21.18 21.07 4.02
CA SER A 7 20.43 19.86 4.23
C SER A 7 20.59 18.94 3.04
N LYS A 8 21.20 17.78 3.28
CA LYS A 8 21.38 16.75 2.27
C LYS A 8 20.01 16.27 1.80
N MET A 9 19.67 16.57 0.55
CA MET A 9 18.48 16.01 -0.07
C MET A 9 18.67 14.52 -0.31
N TRP A 10 17.64 13.74 -0.03
CA TRP A 10 17.58 12.32 -0.33
C TRP A 10 16.93 12.11 -1.70
N LYS A 11 17.52 11.25 -2.52
CA LYS A 11 16.92 10.77 -3.75
C LYS A 11 16.14 9.49 -3.44
N ILE A 12 14.84 9.49 -3.74
CA ILE A 12 13.96 8.35 -3.56
C ILE A 12 13.45 7.90 -4.92
N TYR A 13 13.36 6.59 -5.12
CA TYR A 13 12.81 5.98 -6.33
C TYR A 13 11.41 5.45 -6.03
N ILE A 14 10.48 5.71 -6.93
CA ILE A 14 9.09 5.26 -6.83
C ILE A 14 8.79 4.46 -8.09
N LEU A 15 8.49 3.17 -7.91
CA LEU A 15 7.99 2.29 -8.94
C LEU A 15 6.46 2.35 -8.91
N ILE A 16 5.86 2.68 -10.05
CA ILE A 16 4.42 2.80 -10.22
C ILE A 16 3.90 1.48 -10.77
N GLU A 17 2.67 1.13 -10.44
CA GLU A 17 2.02 -0.14 -10.85
C GLU A 17 2.06 -0.40 -12.37
N ASN A 18 2.02 0.65 -13.20
CA ASN A 18 2.17 0.56 -14.65
C ASN A 18 3.62 0.21 -15.13
N GLY A 19 4.54 -0.04 -14.20
CA GLY A 19 5.96 -0.34 -14.45
C GLY A 19 6.86 0.89 -14.57
N GLU A 20 6.31 2.10 -14.55
CA GLU A 20 7.09 3.34 -14.65
C GLU A 20 7.91 3.59 -13.37
N LYS A 21 9.18 3.95 -13.52
CA LYS A 21 10.06 4.33 -12.41
C LYS A 21 10.33 5.82 -12.44
N ARG A 22 10.08 6.49 -11.32
CA ARG A 22 10.38 7.91 -11.14
C ARG A 22 11.31 8.13 -9.98
N SER A 23 12.17 9.14 -10.10
CA SER A 23 13.03 9.57 -8.99
C SER A 23 12.66 10.97 -8.53
N PHE A 24 12.64 11.17 -7.22
CA PHE A 24 12.36 12.43 -6.58
C PHE A 24 13.47 12.80 -5.61
N SER A 25 13.68 14.10 -5.41
CA SER A 25 14.61 14.60 -4.41
C SER A 25 13.83 15.30 -3.32
N PHE A 26 13.94 14.81 -2.09
CA PHE A 26 13.20 15.29 -0.94
C PHE A 26 14.12 15.60 0.24
N HIS A 27 13.66 16.46 1.13
CA HIS A 27 14.30 16.64 2.42
C HIS A 27 13.89 15.50 3.36
N PRO A 28 14.76 15.00 4.26
CA PRO A 28 14.40 13.92 5.20
C PRO A 28 13.16 14.21 6.06
N THR A 29 12.92 15.49 6.38
CA THR A 29 11.77 15.94 7.17
C THR A 29 10.49 16.15 6.34
N THR A 30 10.53 15.96 5.02
CA THR A 30 9.32 16.01 4.18
C THR A 30 8.35 14.92 4.63
N THR A 31 7.04 15.21 4.67
CA THR A 31 6.03 14.24 5.07
C THR A 31 5.60 13.35 3.91
N ILE A 32 5.10 12.15 4.21
CA ILE A 32 4.55 11.23 3.21
C ILE A 32 3.44 11.88 2.40
N GLY A 33 2.54 12.64 3.05
CA GLY A 33 1.45 13.35 2.36
C GLY A 33 1.97 14.36 1.33
N THR A 34 3.01 15.14 1.65
CA THR A 34 3.62 16.07 0.69
C THR A 34 4.26 15.32 -0.48
N LEU A 35 4.93 14.20 -0.21
CA LEU A 35 5.51 13.35 -1.25
C LEU A 35 4.42 12.80 -2.19
N LEU A 36 3.30 12.32 -1.66
CA LEU A 36 2.16 11.81 -2.45
C LEU A 36 1.57 12.89 -3.37
N VAL A 37 1.35 14.10 -2.86
CA VAL A 37 0.84 15.22 -3.66
C VAL A 37 1.81 15.58 -4.80
N GLN A 38 3.12 15.61 -4.52
CA GLN A 38 4.14 15.85 -5.55
C GLN A 38 4.27 14.71 -6.56
N LEU A 39 4.02 13.47 -6.14
CA LEU A 39 4.00 12.32 -7.02
C LEU A 39 2.80 12.41 -7.98
N VAL A 40 1.60 12.51 -7.44
CA VAL A 40 0.34 12.55 -8.19
C VAL A 40 0.31 13.75 -9.15
N SER A 41 0.73 14.93 -8.71
CA SER A 41 0.81 16.12 -9.60
C SER A 41 1.71 15.93 -10.82
N LYS A 42 2.69 15.02 -10.78
CA LYS A 42 3.51 14.69 -11.96
C LYS A 42 2.90 13.56 -12.79
N LEU A 43 2.02 12.74 -12.22
CA LEU A 43 1.32 11.67 -12.91
C LEU A 43 0.11 12.27 -13.60
N ALA A 44 0.32 12.72 -14.84
CA ALA A 44 -0.64 13.50 -15.62
C ALA A 44 -1.86 12.69 -16.13
N SER A 45 -2.46 11.84 -15.29
CA SER A 45 -3.65 11.05 -15.63
C SER A 45 -4.86 11.47 -14.81
N ASP A 46 -6.05 11.36 -15.42
CA ASP A 46 -7.37 11.49 -14.78
C ASP A 46 -7.71 10.27 -13.90
N GLU A 47 -6.70 9.57 -13.39
CA GLU A 47 -6.91 8.38 -12.58
C GLU A 47 -7.31 8.73 -11.15
N ASN A 48 -8.16 7.91 -10.56
CA ASN A 48 -8.50 8.02 -9.15
C ASN A 48 -7.37 7.46 -8.28
N TRP A 49 -6.55 8.34 -7.71
CA TRP A 49 -5.44 8.00 -6.84
C TRP A 49 -5.83 7.71 -5.39
N SER A 50 -7.12 7.78 -5.04
CA SER A 50 -7.59 7.61 -3.65
C SER A 50 -7.34 6.20 -3.09
N GLU A 51 -7.24 5.21 -3.98
CA GLU A 51 -6.98 3.81 -3.63
C GLU A 51 -5.50 3.44 -3.76
N TYR A 52 -4.60 4.43 -3.85
CA TYR A 52 -3.16 4.17 -3.99
C TYR A 52 -2.39 4.61 -2.75
N SER A 53 -1.37 3.82 -2.40
CA SER A 53 -0.47 4.15 -1.29
C SER A 53 0.96 3.71 -1.60
N LEU A 54 1.88 4.13 -0.74
CA LEU A 54 3.29 3.79 -0.84
C LEU A 54 3.60 2.57 0.03
N CYS A 55 4.13 1.53 -0.59
CA CYS A 55 4.76 0.41 0.09
C CYS A 55 6.28 0.60 0.08
N TYR A 56 6.94 0.25 1.19
CA TYR A 56 8.39 0.17 1.29
C TYR A 56 8.82 -1.29 1.36
N PRO A 57 9.16 -1.93 0.22
CA PRO A 57 9.40 -3.37 0.17
C PRO A 57 10.59 -3.83 1.03
N GLU A 58 11.63 -3.00 1.14
CA GLU A 58 12.81 -3.32 1.96
C GLU A 58 12.47 -3.48 3.46
N LYS A 59 11.39 -2.84 3.92
CA LYS A 59 10.92 -2.89 5.30
C LYS A 59 9.58 -3.61 5.45
N ASP A 60 9.09 -4.22 4.38
CA ASP A 60 7.81 -4.93 4.31
C ASP A 60 6.66 -4.18 5.00
N LYS A 61 6.50 -2.88 4.66
CA LYS A 61 5.49 -2.03 5.30
C LYS A 61 4.87 -1.01 4.38
N TRP A 62 3.63 -0.67 4.67
CA TRP A 62 2.93 0.44 4.05
C TRP A 62 3.20 1.76 4.77
N LEU A 63 3.27 2.86 4.02
CA LEU A 63 3.45 4.22 4.52
C LEU A 63 2.10 4.94 4.57
N ILE A 64 1.22 4.49 5.47
CA ILE A 64 -0.19 4.92 5.53
C ILE A 64 -0.34 6.27 6.23
N ASN A 65 0.50 6.56 7.24
CA ASN A 65 0.42 7.82 7.99
C ASN A 65 1.04 8.98 7.21
N THR A 66 0.18 9.84 6.67
CA THR A 66 0.57 10.97 5.81
C THR A 66 1.35 12.07 6.55
N ARG A 67 1.29 12.11 7.89
CA ARG A 67 1.97 13.12 8.71
C ARG A 67 3.40 12.76 9.07
N ASP A 68 3.76 11.47 8.96
CA ASP A 68 5.11 11.04 9.29
C ASP A 68 6.09 11.57 8.24
N SER A 69 7.25 12.00 8.71
CA SER A 69 8.37 12.38 7.85
C SER A 69 9.07 11.15 7.26
N LEU A 70 9.76 11.34 6.13
CA LEU A 70 10.53 10.26 5.48
C LEU A 70 11.53 9.61 6.46
N GLU A 71 12.18 10.43 7.28
CA GLU A 71 13.09 9.95 8.33
C GLU A 71 12.37 9.16 9.43
N GLN A 72 11.22 9.62 9.91
CA GLN A 72 10.40 8.87 10.89
C GLN A 72 9.90 7.54 10.32
N CYS A 73 9.63 7.50 9.02
CA CYS A 73 9.33 6.26 8.31
C CYS A 73 10.56 5.35 8.11
N GLY A 74 11.76 5.76 8.50
CA GLY A 74 13.00 4.99 8.34
C GLY A 74 13.48 4.88 6.90
N LEU A 75 13.07 5.81 6.02
CA LEU A 75 13.61 5.93 4.67
C LEU A 75 15.03 6.48 4.72
N SER A 76 15.77 6.25 3.64
CA SER A 76 17.13 6.75 3.49
C SER A 76 17.39 7.18 2.05
N ASN A 77 18.53 7.84 1.81
CA ASN A 77 18.94 8.23 0.47
C ASN A 77 19.15 6.99 -0.41
N GLY A 78 18.41 6.91 -1.52
CA GLY A 78 18.41 5.78 -2.45
C GLY A 78 17.28 4.79 -2.22
N ALA A 79 16.40 5.02 -1.24
CA ALA A 79 15.27 4.12 -0.97
C ALA A 79 14.36 3.94 -2.20
N SER A 80 13.85 2.73 -2.37
CA SER A 80 12.90 2.37 -3.43
C SER A 80 11.55 2.03 -2.82
N LEU A 81 10.51 2.70 -3.31
CA LEU A 81 9.12 2.54 -2.90
C LEU A 81 8.28 2.04 -4.07
N ASN A 82 7.19 1.35 -3.76
CA ASN A 82 6.16 1.00 -4.72
C ASN A 82 4.94 1.88 -4.49
N PHE A 83 4.42 2.49 -5.55
CA PHE A 83 3.14 3.20 -5.55
C PHE A 83 2.12 2.34 -6.28
N THR A 84 1.22 1.74 -5.50
CA THR A 84 0.33 0.67 -5.96
C THR A 84 -1.02 0.78 -5.29
N ARG A 85 -2.04 0.15 -5.88
CA ARG A 85 -3.37 0.05 -5.28
C ARG A 85 -3.33 -0.65 -3.91
N THR A 86 -4.09 -0.11 -2.97
CA THR A 86 -4.32 -0.68 -1.64
C THR A 86 -5.54 -1.57 -1.65
N CYS A 87 -6.57 -1.17 -2.40
CA CYS A 87 -7.80 -1.94 -2.58
C CYS A 87 -7.69 -2.80 -3.84
N ILE A 88 -7.73 -4.12 -3.67
CA ILE A 88 -7.59 -5.06 -4.78
C ILE A 88 -8.81 -6.00 -4.81
N PRO A 89 -9.46 -6.20 -5.97
CA PRO A 89 -10.51 -7.20 -6.10
C PRO A 89 -9.91 -8.61 -6.02
N VAL A 90 -10.46 -9.45 -5.14
CA VAL A 90 -10.09 -10.86 -5.01
C VAL A 90 -11.31 -11.77 -5.13
N TYR A 91 -11.06 -13.00 -5.58
CA TYR A 91 -12.05 -14.06 -5.55
C TYR A 91 -11.89 -14.88 -4.28
N VAL A 92 -12.95 -14.96 -3.49
CA VAL A 92 -12.99 -15.75 -2.27
C VAL A 92 -13.84 -16.99 -2.52
N ILE A 93 -13.26 -18.16 -2.27
CA ILE A 93 -13.98 -19.44 -2.30
C ILE A 93 -14.52 -19.69 -0.90
N LEU A 94 -15.84 -19.73 -0.77
CA LEU A 94 -16.52 -20.02 0.48
C LEU A 94 -16.49 -21.53 0.79
N PRO A 95 -16.72 -21.96 2.05
CA PRO A 95 -16.75 -23.37 2.41
C PRO A 95 -17.78 -24.22 1.65
N ASN A 96 -18.82 -23.59 1.11
CA ASN A 96 -19.83 -24.23 0.26
C ASN A 96 -19.43 -24.26 -1.23
N LEU A 97 -18.16 -23.99 -1.55
CA LEU A 97 -17.57 -23.93 -2.90
C LEU A 97 -18.12 -22.82 -3.80
N ARG A 98 -18.91 -21.88 -3.27
CA ARG A 98 -19.33 -20.70 -4.02
C ARG A 98 -18.17 -19.71 -4.09
N VAL A 99 -18.01 -19.08 -5.25
CA VAL A 99 -17.03 -18.02 -5.46
C VAL A 99 -17.74 -16.68 -5.38
N ILE A 100 -17.20 -15.78 -4.56
CA ILE A 100 -17.64 -14.39 -4.48
C ILE A 100 -16.47 -13.48 -4.84
N GLN A 101 -16.76 -12.34 -5.45
CA GLN A 101 -15.79 -11.28 -5.65
C GLN A 101 -15.93 -10.27 -4.50
N HIS A 102 -14.82 -9.96 -3.84
CA HIS A 102 -14.76 -8.99 -2.76
C HIS A 102 -13.53 -8.12 -2.93
N SER A 103 -13.63 -6.83 -2.62
CA SER A 103 -12.48 -5.93 -2.62
C SER A 103 -11.83 -5.95 -1.24
N ILE A 104 -10.51 -6.18 -1.18
CA ILE A 104 -9.79 -6.24 0.09
C ILE A 104 -8.82 -5.06 0.21
N ASP A 105 -8.75 -4.47 1.40
CA ASP A 105 -7.70 -3.53 1.75
C ASP A 105 -6.43 -4.27 2.16
N THR A 106 -5.38 -4.12 1.35
CA THR A 106 -4.06 -4.73 1.56
C THR A 106 -3.19 -3.96 2.57
N CYS A 107 -3.61 -2.76 2.97
CA CYS A 107 -2.94 -1.97 4.01
C CYS A 107 -3.42 -2.32 5.42
N GLY A 108 -4.64 -2.83 5.55
CA GLY A 108 -5.30 -3.13 6.81
C GLY A 108 -4.86 -4.45 7.46
N ASN A 109 -5.39 -4.72 8.65
CA ASN A 109 -5.22 -6.02 9.30
C ASN A 109 -6.13 -7.06 8.62
N VAL A 110 -5.61 -8.27 8.44
CA VAL A 110 -6.37 -9.43 7.92
C VAL A 110 -7.67 -9.67 8.69
N MET A 111 -7.69 -9.42 10.01
CA MET A 111 -8.90 -9.57 10.83
C MET A 111 -9.98 -8.54 10.48
N ASP A 112 -9.60 -7.31 10.15
CA ASP A 112 -10.56 -6.27 9.74
C ASP A 112 -11.17 -6.62 8.37
N VAL A 113 -10.33 -7.08 7.44
CA VAL A 113 -10.77 -7.58 6.13
C VAL A 113 -11.71 -8.78 6.27
N LEU A 114 -11.39 -9.72 7.16
CA LEU A 114 -12.22 -10.89 7.42
C LEU A 114 -13.57 -10.50 8.02
N LYS A 115 -13.58 -9.55 8.96
CA LYS A 115 -14.80 -9.02 9.55
C LYS A 115 -15.69 -8.38 8.49
N GLU A 116 -15.15 -7.49 7.67
CA GLU A 116 -15.88 -6.82 6.59
C GLU A 116 -16.48 -7.83 5.61
N LEU A 117 -15.70 -8.82 5.19
CA LEU A 117 -16.17 -9.90 4.34
C LEU A 117 -17.33 -10.66 4.98
N CYS A 118 -17.16 -11.15 6.21
CA CYS A 118 -18.18 -11.94 6.91
C CYS A 118 -19.48 -11.14 7.14
N GLU A 119 -19.37 -9.86 7.48
CA GLU A 119 -20.52 -8.95 7.60
C GLU A 119 -21.28 -8.83 6.27
N SER A 120 -20.56 -8.75 5.13
CA SER A 120 -21.18 -8.66 3.80
C SER A 120 -21.99 -9.89 3.39
N ILE A 121 -21.59 -11.08 3.87
CA ILE A 121 -22.25 -12.36 3.58
C ILE A 121 -23.10 -12.89 4.74
N LYS A 122 -23.32 -12.06 5.77
CA LYS A 122 -24.14 -12.36 6.96
C LYS A 122 -23.67 -13.59 7.74
N ILE A 123 -22.36 -13.79 7.81
CA ILE A 123 -21.74 -14.79 8.67
C ILE A 123 -21.41 -14.12 10.01
N THR A 124 -21.90 -14.73 11.09
CA THR A 124 -21.57 -14.36 12.47
C THR A 124 -20.28 -15.06 12.92
N HIS A 125 -19.66 -14.58 14.01
CA HIS A 125 -18.45 -15.17 14.59
C HIS A 125 -17.25 -15.23 13.62
N PHE A 126 -16.91 -14.08 13.02
CA PHE A 126 -15.80 -13.98 12.07
C PHE A 126 -14.44 -14.36 12.69
N GLU A 127 -14.31 -14.24 14.01
CA GLU A 127 -13.13 -14.61 14.78
C GLU A 127 -12.77 -16.10 14.71
N GLU A 128 -13.72 -16.96 14.32
CA GLU A 128 -13.50 -18.40 14.10
C GLU A 128 -13.04 -18.72 12.68
N MET A 129 -12.97 -17.72 11.80
CA MET A 129 -12.63 -17.88 10.39
C MET A 129 -11.19 -17.45 10.09
N GLY A 130 -10.71 -17.86 8.92
CA GLY A 130 -9.40 -17.45 8.42
C GLY A 130 -9.31 -17.60 6.90
N PHE A 131 -8.37 -16.88 6.29
CA PHE A 131 -8.10 -16.99 4.87
C PHE A 131 -7.09 -18.09 4.58
N LEU A 132 -7.38 -18.89 3.55
CA LEU A 132 -6.42 -19.81 2.95
C LEU A 132 -6.04 -19.28 1.56
N ILE A 133 -4.76 -19.02 1.35
CA ILE A 133 -4.24 -18.57 0.05
C ILE A 133 -4.06 -19.78 -0.86
N ILE A 134 -4.84 -19.85 -1.93
CA ILE A 134 -4.71 -20.87 -2.97
C ILE A 134 -3.83 -20.29 -4.08
N ARG A 135 -2.65 -20.88 -4.29
CA ARG A 135 -1.79 -20.52 -5.42
C ARG A 135 -2.27 -21.23 -6.68
N SER A 136 -2.38 -20.49 -7.79
CA SER A 136 -2.86 -20.99 -9.08
C SER A 136 -2.06 -22.19 -9.62
N SER A 137 -0.81 -22.39 -9.20
CA SER A 137 0.01 -23.55 -9.57
C SER A 137 -0.54 -24.90 -9.10
N ASN A 138 -1.50 -24.90 -8.18
CA ASN A 138 -2.12 -26.11 -7.64
C ASN A 138 -3.45 -26.48 -8.30
N LEU A 139 -3.93 -25.71 -9.29
CA LEU A 139 -5.16 -26.00 -10.04
C LEU A 139 -4.92 -26.71 -11.39
N GLU A 140 -3.66 -27.01 -11.73
CA GLU A 140 -3.28 -27.67 -12.99
C GLU A 140 -2.99 -29.19 -12.85
N ASN A 141 -3.45 -29.85 -11.79
CA ASN A 141 -3.39 -31.32 -11.66
C ASN A 141 -4.78 -31.95 -11.60
#